data_AF-A0A4R1R8H8-F1
#
_entry.id   AF-A0A4R1R8H8-F1
#
_cell.length_a   1.000
_cell.length_b   1.000
_cell.length_c   1.000
_cell.angle_alpha   90.00
_cell.angle_beta   90.00
_cell.angle_gamma   90.00
#
_symmetry.space_group_name_H-M   'P 1'
#
loop_
_entity.id
_entity.type
_entity.pdbx_description
1 polymer ?
#
loop_
_entity_poly.entity_id
_entity_poly.type
_entity_poly.pdbx_seq_one_letter_code
_entity_poly.pdbx_strand_id
1 'polypeptide(L)'
;MQIENRKHKTLRRFNKQLKEIAEIQGVEQNVTSYVIRHSFATNLKFAGVSTDLIGQSMGHHDVSVTQAYLKEFNDDIIDDAMSKLLEESILKYAS
;
A
#
# COMPACT_ATOMS: atom_id res chain seq x y z
N MET A 1 21.91 0.32 16.96
CA MET A 1 21.22 1.38 17.74
C MET A 1 20.79 2.58 16.89
N GLN A 2 21.68 3.23 16.13
CA GLN A 2 21.32 4.42 15.33
C GLN A 2 20.26 4.15 14.24
N ILE A 3 20.34 3.02 13.54
CA ILE A 3 19.38 2.65 12.47
C ILE A 3 17.97 2.45 13.04
N GLU A 4 17.84 1.69 14.13
CA GLU A 4 16.54 1.45 14.78
C GLU A 4 15.90 2.74 15.29
N ASN A 5 16.69 3.65 15.87
CA ASN A 5 16.19 4.97 16.29
C ASN A 5 15.70 5.81 15.10
N ARG A 6 16.39 5.74 13.96
CA ARG A 6 15.97 6.41 12.71
C ARG A 6 14.67 5.84 12.16
N LYS A 7 14.52 4.51 12.15
CA LYS A 7 13.26 3.83 11.75
C LYS A 7 12.11 4.30 12.62
N HIS A 8 12.28 4.24 13.94
CA HIS A 8 11.24 4.66 14.89
C HIS A 8 10.84 6.13 14.72
N LYS A 9 11.81 7.04 14.60
CA LYS A 9 11.56 8.47 14.38
C LYS A 9 10.81 8.74 13.08
N THR A 10 11.19 8.05 12.00
CA THR A 10 10.56 8.19 10.69
C THR A 10 9.13 7.67 10.70
N LEU A 11 8.90 6.48 11.27
CA LEU A 11 7.58 5.89 11.41
C LEU A 11 6.64 6.78 12.24
N ARG A 12 7.13 7.33 13.35
CA ARG A 12 6.36 8.26 14.18
C ARG A 12 5.96 9.52 13.41
N ARG A 13 6.89 10.10 12.63
CA ARG A 13 6.61 11.27 11.79
C ARG A 13 5.56 10.93 10.72
N PHE A 14 5.72 9.80 10.05
CA PHE A 14 4.80 9.33 9.02
C PHE A 14 3.38 9.14 9.57
N ASN A 15 3.23 8.44 10.71
CA ASN A 15 1.94 8.25 11.36
C ASN A 15 1.29 9.57 11.83
N LYS A 16 2.10 10.55 12.26
CA LYS A 16 1.60 11.89 12.59
C LYS A 16 0.99 12.57 11.36
N GLN A 17 1.68 12.53 10.22
CA GLN A 17 1.17 13.10 8.96
C GLN A 17 -0.09 12.38 8.46
N LEU A 18 -0.15 11.05 8.60
CA LEU A 18 -1.36 10.30 8.28
C LEU A 18 -2.57 10.73 9.12
N LYS A 19 -2.37 10.98 10.42
CA LYS A 19 -3.43 11.47 11.30
C LYS A 19 -3.92 12.85 10.88
N GLU A 20 -3.01 13.75 10.53
CA GLU A 20 -3.34 15.09 10.01
C GLU A 20 -4.16 14.99 8.71
N ILE A 21 -3.77 14.12 7.78
CA ILE A 21 -4.54 13.87 6.54
C ILE A 21 -5.93 13.30 6.86
N ALA A 22 -6.01 12.32 7.75
CA ALA A 22 -7.28 11.70 8.16
C ALA A 22 -8.25 12.73 8.75
N GLU A 23 -7.75 13.63 9.61
CA GLU A 23 -8.53 14.72 10.19
C GLU A 23 -9.07 15.67 9.11
N ILE A 24 -8.23 16.06 8.13
CA ILE A 24 -8.64 16.92 7.00
C ILE A 24 -9.74 16.26 6.16
N GLN A 25 -9.67 14.95 5.97
CA GLN A 25 -10.64 14.18 5.18
C GLN A 25 -11.87 13.74 5.98
N GLY A 26 -11.98 14.08 7.28
CA GLY A 26 -13.10 13.67 8.12
C GLY A 26 -13.14 12.17 8.45
N VAL A 27 -12.00 11.48 8.38
CA VAL A 27 -11.89 10.06 8.75
C VAL A 27 -11.78 9.93 10.27
N GLU A 28 -12.80 9.40 10.92
CA GLU A 28 -12.86 9.25 12.37
C GLU A 28 -11.96 8.13 12.91
N GLN A 29 -11.61 7.15 12.08
CA GLN A 29 -10.79 6.02 12.50
C GLN A 29 -9.31 6.43 12.68
N ASN A 30 -8.62 5.76 13.60
CA ASN A 30 -7.20 5.98 13.81
C ASN A 30 -6.37 5.44 12.63
N VAL A 31 -5.90 6.33 11.76
CA VAL A 31 -5.10 5.98 10.59
C VAL A 31 -3.61 5.86 10.97
N THR A 32 -3.03 4.71 10.69
CA THR A 32 -1.61 4.42 10.89
C THR A 32 -1.02 3.77 9.64
N SER A 33 0.31 3.66 9.59
CA SER A 33 1.03 2.94 8.53
C SER A 33 0.54 1.50 8.31
N TYR A 34 0.05 0.85 9.37
CA TYR A 34 -0.51 -0.50 9.29
C TYR A 34 -1.89 -0.47 8.63
N VAL A 35 -2.75 0.45 9.04
CA VAL A 35 -4.11 0.61 8.48
C VAL A 35 -4.06 0.91 6.99
N ILE A 36 -3.22 1.86 6.56
CA ILE A 36 -3.11 2.19 5.14
C ILE A 36 -2.53 1.04 4.30
N ARG A 37 -1.61 0.25 4.87
CA ARG A 37 -1.00 -0.91 4.20
C ARG A 37 -2.04 -2.02 4.01
N HIS A 38 -2.88 -2.25 5.00
CA HIS A 38 -3.98 -3.20 4.89
C HIS A 38 -5.04 -2.72 3.89
N SER A 39 -5.43 -1.44 3.98
CA SER A 39 -6.36 -0.83 3.02
C SER A 39 -5.85 -0.97 1.57
N PHE A 40 -4.58 -0.69 1.33
CA PHE A 40 -3.92 -0.89 0.03
C PHE A 40 -4.05 -2.33 -0.48
N ALA A 41 -3.65 -3.33 0.32
CA ALA A 41 -3.72 -4.73 -0.08
C ALA A 41 -5.17 -5.20 -0.32
N THR A 42 -6.10 -4.76 0.52
CA THR A 42 -7.52 -5.09 0.40
C THR A 42 -8.12 -4.50 -0.88
N ASN A 43 -7.82 -3.24 -1.20
CA ASN A 43 -8.35 -2.60 -2.40
C ASN A 43 -7.79 -3.24 -3.68
N LEU A 44 -6.49 -3.55 -3.74
CA LEU A 44 -5.94 -4.30 -4.88
C LEU A 44 -6.58 -5.67 -5.04
N LYS A 45 -6.88 -6.35 -3.92
CA LYS A 45 -7.59 -7.63 -3.97
C LYS A 45 -9.00 -7.48 -4.55
N PHE A 46 -9.71 -6.41 -4.19
CA PHE A 46 -11.02 -6.09 -4.76
C PHE A 46 -10.94 -5.73 -6.25
N ALA A 47 -9.89 -5.03 -6.67
CA ALA A 47 -9.61 -4.72 -8.07
C ALA A 47 -9.16 -5.95 -8.91
N GLY A 48 -9.17 -7.15 -8.33
CA GLY A 48 -8.87 -8.41 -9.02
C GLY A 48 -7.38 -8.73 -9.14
N VAL A 49 -6.51 -8.01 -8.43
CA VAL A 49 -5.06 -8.23 -8.46
C VAL A 49 -4.68 -9.51 -7.70
N SER A 50 -3.74 -10.28 -8.24
CA SER A 50 -3.26 -11.52 -7.62
C SER A 50 -2.52 -11.23 -6.31
N THR A 51 -2.59 -12.16 -5.36
CA THR A 51 -1.90 -12.02 -4.06
C THR A 51 -0.38 -11.96 -4.21
N ASP A 52 0.16 -12.59 -5.25
CA ASP A 52 1.58 -12.60 -5.55
C ASP A 52 2.05 -11.21 -5.99
N LEU A 53 1.28 -10.54 -6.88
CA LEU A 53 1.58 -9.17 -7.32
C LEU A 53 1.39 -8.16 -6.17
N ILE A 54 0.36 -8.35 -5.34
CA ILE A 54 0.17 -7.55 -4.10
C ILE A 54 1.39 -7.71 -3.18
N GLY A 55 1.83 -8.94 -2.92
CA GLY A 55 3.02 -9.22 -2.11
C GLY A 55 4.29 -8.59 -2.67
N GLN A 56 4.49 -8.65 -3.99
CA GLN A 56 5.60 -8.00 -4.68
C GLN A 56 5.56 -6.47 -4.52
N SER A 57 4.40 -5.85 -4.77
CA SER A 57 4.22 -4.39 -4.62
C SER A 57 4.50 -3.91 -3.19
N MET A 58 4.28 -4.77 -2.19
CA MET A 58 4.56 -4.49 -0.77
C MET A 58 6.00 -4.82 -0.34
N GLY A 59 6.81 -5.38 -1.23
CA GLY A 59 8.20 -5.74 -0.99
C GLY A 59 8.39 -6.98 -0.12
N HIS A 60 7.43 -7.91 -0.10
CA HIS A 60 7.60 -9.19 0.61
C HIS A 60 8.60 -10.08 -0.15
N HIS A 61 9.83 -10.10 0.36
CA HIS A 61 10.94 -10.91 -0.10
C HIS A 61 10.87 -12.31 0.56
N ASP A 62 10.15 -13.25 -0.04
CA ASP A 62 10.54 -14.67 0.03
C ASP A 62 11.17 -15.00 -1.33
N VAL A 63 12.50 -14.93 -1.35
CA VAL A 63 13.29 -14.50 -2.52
C VAL A 63 13.75 -15.65 -3.40
N SER A 64 13.73 -16.88 -2.90
CA SER A 64 14.45 -17.99 -3.55
C SER A 64 13.62 -18.75 -4.58
N VAL A 65 12.29 -18.74 -4.49
CA VAL A 65 11.42 -19.47 -5.45
C VAL A 65 10.66 -18.50 -6.38
N THR A 66 10.42 -17.27 -5.93
CA THR A 66 9.53 -16.33 -6.62
C THR A 66 10.25 -15.49 -7.69
N GLN A 67 11.57 -15.24 -7.58
CA GLN A 67 12.29 -14.36 -8.54
C GLN A 67 12.27 -14.86 -9.99
N ALA A 68 12.15 -16.17 -10.23
CA ALA A 68 12.04 -16.72 -11.59
C ALA A 68 10.69 -16.41 -12.25
N TYR A 69 9.58 -16.44 -11.49
CA TYR A 69 8.25 -16.02 -11.95
C TYR A 69 8.11 -14.49 -12.00
N LEU A 70 8.79 -13.76 -11.11
CA LEU A 70 8.62 -12.32 -10.96
C LEU A 70 9.32 -11.47 -12.04
N LYS A 71 10.31 -12.04 -12.75
CA LYS A 71 10.94 -11.38 -13.90
C LYS A 71 10.00 -11.27 -15.11
N GLU A 72 8.86 -11.96 -15.09
CA GLU A 72 7.83 -11.92 -16.14
C GLU A 72 6.74 -10.88 -15.91
N PHE A 73 6.60 -10.32 -14.70
CA PHE A 73 5.65 -9.23 -14.48
C PHE A 73 6.32 -7.91 -14.85
N ASN A 74 6.05 -7.43 -16.06
CA ASN A 74 6.43 -6.09 -16.49
C ASN A 74 5.90 -5.04 -15.51
N ASP A 75 6.67 -3.95 -15.33
CA ASP A 75 6.26 -2.76 -14.56
C ASP A 75 4.86 -2.27 -14.97
N ASP A 76 4.48 -2.44 -16.23
CA ASP A 76 3.15 -2.17 -16.80
C ASP A 76 1.98 -2.78 -16.00
N ILE A 77 2.16 -3.98 -15.44
CA ILE A 77 1.08 -4.69 -14.70
C ILE A 77 0.90 -4.08 -13.30
N ILE A 78 2.00 -3.66 -12.67
CA ILE A 78 1.95 -2.95 -11.39
C ILE A 78 1.31 -1.57 -11.61
N ASP A 79 1.67 -0.89 -12.71
CA ASP A 79 1.11 0.42 -13.06
C ASP A 79 -0.40 0.34 -13.37
N ASP A 80 -0.87 -0.70 -14.07
CA ASP A 80 -2.29 -0.95 -14.28
C ASP A 80 -3.04 -1.20 -12.96
N ALA A 81 -2.46 -2.01 -12.06
CA ALA A 81 -3.01 -2.25 -10.73
C ALA A 81 -3.11 -0.98 -9.89
N MET A 82 -2.10 -0.09 -9.97
CA MET A 82 -2.13 1.21 -9.30
C MET A 82 -3.16 2.16 -9.92
N SER A 83 -3.31 2.14 -11.25
CA SER A 83 -4.32 2.94 -11.95
C SER A 83 -5.73 2.57 -11.50
N LYS A 84 -6.04 1.27 -11.46
CA LYS A 84 -7.33 0.75 -10.95
C LYS A 84 -7.62 1.16 -9.51
N LEU A 85 -6.62 1.10 -8.64
CA LEU A 85 -6.73 1.53 -7.24
C LEU A 85 -7.14 3.02 -7.12
N LEU A 86 -6.62 3.87 -8.00
CA LEU A 86 -6.91 5.31 -8.01
C LEU A 86 -8.28 5.61 -8.64
N GLU A 87 -8.67 4.89 -9.70
CA GLU A 87 -9.93 5.07 -10.40
C GLU A 87 -11.16 4.66 -9.56
N GLU A 88 -11.07 3.57 -8.79
CA GLU A 88 -12.17 3.11 -7.92
C GLU A 88 -12.55 4.14 -6.85
N SER A 89 -11.60 5.00 -6.44
CA SER A 89 -11.83 6.03 -5.43
C SER A 89 -12.71 7.19 -5.91
N ILE A 90 -12.85 7.41 -7.22
CA ILE A 90 -13.67 8.52 -7.73
C ILE A 90 -15.14 8.09 -7.81
N LEU A 91 -15.43 6.82 -8.09
CA LEU A 91 -16.79 6.36 -8.39
C LEU A 91 -17.66 6.09 -7.15
N LYS A 92 -17.08 5.74 -6.00
CA LYS A 92 -17.84 5.48 -4.76
C LYS A 92 -18.14 6.71 -3.91
N TYR A 93 -17.40 7.81 -4.10
CA TYR A 93 -17.59 9.07 -3.37
C TYR A 93 -18.25 10.17 -4.22
N ALA A 94 -18.52 9.90 -5.51
CA ALA A 94 -19.25 10.78 -6.41
C ALA A 94 -20.75 10.45 -6.53
N SER A 95 -21.28 9.56 -5.68
CA SER A 95 -22.72 9.28 -5.53
C SER A 95 -23.21 9.73 -4.16
#